data_AF-A0A0C2G7G3-F1
#
_entry.id   AF-A0A0C2G7G3-F1
#
_cell.length_a   1.000
_cell.length_b   1.000
_cell.length_c   1.000
_cell.angle_alpha   90.00
_cell.angle_beta   90.00
_cell.angle_gamma   90.00
#
_symmetry.space_group_name_H-M   'P 1'
#
loop_
_entity.id
_entity.type
_entity.pdbx_description
1 polymer ?
#
loop_
_entity_poly.entity_id
_entity_poly.type
_entity_poly.pdbx_seq_one_letter_code
_entity_poly.pdbx_strand_id
1 'polypeptide(L)'
;MQSYKCWKQWEEELDMHAFAFVPYWATLFVCQFLDPNQQMIGFDVYGGKSGKRGKKNFYYSIRNDGIYYGDERGEENELIQRWDTPCVDSDEEDMMLADSSVPTGTSSVPAADCGKRIVGYYTGWGTREATVDQIRLLTHVIFAFVATYPDGSIGFGAVSDEPNQDDAVQAEQRFTDLRRKARIANAGVKIFFAVGGWGNSQHFSTIAADRKKRAKFVDQVADFLRNQRIDGIDIDWEYPVTGGAKEGVPADKQNYILLLKELRERLTKLATELDRDVPYEITIASAAGEWNIKPGYDLKSVTQYVDFINVMTYDYYGAWGSQWGAYTGPPSPLYYGAPSGYSGKLNADFSMKYYTCRTGKPSKLNMGVPFYG
;
A
#
# COMPACT_ATOMS: atom_id res chain seq x y z
N MET A 1 21.44 -14.42 13.47
CA MET A 1 21.56 -15.72 12.76
C MET A 1 21.05 -16.78 13.71
N GLN A 2 20.02 -17.53 13.31
CA GLN A 2 19.59 -18.73 14.04
C GLN A 2 20.63 -19.83 13.81
N SER A 3 20.83 -20.70 14.80
CA SER A 3 21.77 -21.83 14.69
C SER A 3 21.03 -23.15 14.81
N TYR A 4 21.47 -24.16 14.05
CA TYR A 4 20.84 -25.48 13.97
C TYR A 4 21.73 -26.52 14.65
N LYS A 5 21.13 -27.44 15.42
CA LYS A 5 21.78 -28.66 15.91
C LYS A 5 20.94 -29.86 15.52
N CYS A 6 21.52 -30.79 14.76
CA CYS A 6 20.87 -32.03 14.32
C CYS A 6 21.66 -33.25 14.79
N TRP A 7 20.96 -34.30 15.21
CA TRP A 7 21.57 -35.58 15.57
C TRP A 7 20.67 -36.78 15.26
N LYS A 8 21.28 -37.96 15.22
CA LYS A 8 20.62 -39.25 14.98
C LYS A 8 20.34 -39.93 16.32
N GLN A 9 19.12 -40.40 16.54
CA GLN A 9 18.68 -41.03 17.78
C GLN A 9 18.05 -42.41 17.52
N TRP A 10 18.40 -43.39 18.35
CA TRP A 10 18.00 -44.79 18.23
C TRP A 10 17.22 -45.23 19.49
N GLU A 11 15.90 -44.95 19.55
CA GLU A 11 14.87 -45.50 20.48
C GLU A 11 15.12 -45.39 22.03
N GLU A 12 14.14 -45.29 22.95
CA GLU A 12 12.66 -45.37 23.01
C GLU A 12 12.11 -44.14 23.78
N GLU A 13 10.99 -43.57 23.32
CA GLU A 13 10.23 -42.41 23.83
C GLU A 13 10.92 -41.02 23.83
N LEU A 14 10.38 -40.11 23.01
CA LEU A 14 10.58 -38.67 23.15
C LEU A 14 9.51 -38.14 24.11
N ASP A 15 9.93 -37.70 25.30
CA ASP A 15 9.10 -36.89 26.20
C ASP A 15 9.64 -35.46 26.19
N MET A 16 9.07 -34.63 25.31
CA MET A 16 9.38 -33.21 25.22
C MET A 16 8.10 -32.42 25.41
N HIS A 17 7.98 -31.73 26.54
CA HIS A 17 6.93 -30.76 26.86
C HIS A 17 5.53 -31.16 26.34
N ALA A 18 4.97 -32.24 26.91
CA ALA A 18 3.60 -32.72 26.72
C ALA A 18 3.28 -33.48 25.42
N PHE A 19 4.28 -33.96 24.68
CA PHE A 19 4.06 -34.82 23.51
C PHE A 19 4.82 -36.15 23.64
N ALA A 20 4.07 -37.26 23.71
CA ALA A 20 4.63 -38.61 23.67
C ALA A 20 4.59 -39.14 22.23
N PHE A 21 5.76 -39.42 21.64
CA PHE A 21 5.87 -40.05 20.32
C PHE A 21 6.46 -41.46 20.47
N VAL A 22 5.71 -42.49 20.04
CA VAL A 22 6.17 -43.89 20.09
C VAL A 22 6.71 -44.28 18.70
N PRO A 23 8.02 -44.45 18.52
CA PRO A 23 8.60 -44.81 17.23
C PRO A 23 8.24 -46.25 16.83
N TYR A 24 7.99 -46.48 15.53
CA TYR A 24 7.85 -47.82 14.96
C TYR A 24 9.13 -48.15 14.17
N TRP A 25 10.11 -48.73 14.86
CA TRP A 25 11.39 -49.27 14.36
C TRP A 25 12.34 -48.31 13.63
N ALA A 26 13.47 -48.08 14.32
CA ALA A 26 14.82 -47.82 13.80
C ALA A 26 15.01 -46.68 12.78
N THR A 27 14.90 -45.44 13.26
CA THR A 27 15.84 -44.30 13.11
C THR A 27 15.01 -43.02 13.24
N LEU A 28 15.27 -42.23 14.28
CA LEU A 28 14.80 -40.84 14.34
C LEU A 28 15.97 -39.90 14.05
N PHE A 29 15.75 -38.90 13.19
CA PHE A 29 16.60 -37.70 13.20
C PHE A 29 15.84 -36.58 13.91
N VAL A 30 16.54 -35.79 14.72
CA VAL A 30 15.95 -34.64 15.42
C VAL A 30 16.82 -33.42 15.13
N CYS A 31 16.19 -32.32 14.72
CA CYS A 31 16.84 -31.03 14.52
C CYS A 31 16.18 -29.98 15.43
N GLN A 32 16.97 -29.23 16.18
CA GLN A 32 16.48 -28.16 17.05
C GLN A 32 16.81 -26.78 16.47
N PHE A 33 15.85 -25.87 16.59
CA PHE A 33 16.00 -24.46 16.25
C PHE A 33 16.37 -23.69 17.50
N LEU A 34 17.49 -22.97 17.47
CA LEU A 34 17.97 -22.16 18.59
C LEU A 34 17.93 -20.67 18.26
N ASP A 35 17.45 -19.87 19.20
CA ASP A 35 17.55 -18.41 19.17
C ASP A 35 19.03 -17.94 19.35
N PRO A 36 19.31 -16.63 19.20
CA PRO A 36 20.66 -16.11 19.40
C PRO A 36 21.25 -16.35 20.81
N ASN A 37 20.41 -16.65 21.80
CA ASN A 37 20.80 -16.97 23.18
C ASN A 37 20.93 -18.48 23.45
N GLN A 38 20.89 -19.32 22.40
CA GLN A 38 20.90 -20.79 22.50
C GLN A 38 19.66 -21.40 23.18
N GLN A 39 18.54 -20.69 23.25
CA GLN A 39 17.25 -21.26 23.68
C GLN A 39 16.53 -21.93 22.52
N MET A 40 15.96 -23.11 22.78
CA MET A 40 15.18 -23.86 21.80
C MET A 40 13.84 -23.17 21.55
N ILE A 41 13.57 -22.85 20.28
CA ILE A 41 12.33 -22.21 19.82
C ILE A 41 11.48 -23.14 18.95
N GLY A 42 12.00 -24.31 18.58
CA GLY A 42 11.25 -25.36 17.88
C GLY A 42 12.11 -26.60 17.63
N PHE A 43 11.50 -27.64 17.06
CA PHE A 43 12.20 -28.86 16.65
C PHE A 43 11.49 -29.57 15.50
N ASP A 44 12.27 -30.36 14.74
CA ASP A 44 11.77 -31.31 13.76
C ASP A 44 12.13 -32.73 14.16
N VAL A 45 11.23 -33.67 13.87
CA VAL A 45 11.44 -35.11 14.03
C VAL A 45 11.23 -35.82 12.70
N TYR A 46 12.17 -36.69 12.33
CA TYR A 46 12.13 -37.49 11.11
C TYR A 46 12.06 -38.98 11.46
N GLY A 47 11.14 -39.75 10.87
CA GLY A 47 11.13 -41.22 11.03
C GLY A 47 10.32 -42.00 9.99
N GLY A 48 10.69 -43.26 9.75
CA GLY A 48 9.84 -44.31 9.17
C GLY A 48 10.40 -45.15 7.99
N LYS A 49 10.20 -46.48 8.05
CA LYS A 49 10.32 -47.43 6.91
C LYS A 49 8.97 -48.13 6.69
N SER A 50 8.45 -48.13 5.45
CA SER A 50 7.22 -48.87 5.12
C SER A 50 7.50 -50.37 4.91
N GLY A 51 6.80 -51.23 5.67
CA GLY A 51 6.96 -52.69 5.65
C GLY A 51 6.43 -53.44 4.41
N LYS A 52 6.29 -52.81 3.23
CA LYS A 52 5.90 -53.51 1.99
C LYS A 52 7.07 -53.59 1.00
N ARG A 53 7.58 -54.81 0.77
CA ARG A 53 8.57 -55.10 -0.29
C ARG A 53 8.03 -54.56 -1.63
N GLY A 54 8.69 -53.53 -2.17
CA GLY A 54 8.44 -53.02 -3.52
C GLY A 54 7.80 -51.62 -3.65
N LYS A 55 7.60 -50.86 -2.56
CA LYS A 55 7.27 -49.42 -2.67
C LYS A 55 8.27 -48.57 -1.89
N LYS A 56 8.55 -47.38 -2.43
CA LYS A 56 9.58 -46.44 -1.98
C LYS A 56 9.39 -45.99 -0.52
N ASN A 57 10.48 -45.63 0.14
CA ASN A 57 10.49 -45.13 1.53
C ASN A 57 9.71 -43.81 1.62
N PHE A 58 8.92 -43.63 2.68
CA PHE A 58 8.24 -42.37 2.97
C PHE A 58 8.65 -41.90 4.35
N TYR A 59 9.00 -40.62 4.46
CA TYR A 59 9.39 -39.97 5.71
C TYR A 59 8.28 -39.01 6.13
N TYR A 60 8.06 -38.90 7.45
CA TYR A 60 7.20 -37.89 8.05
C TYR A 60 8.08 -36.78 8.64
N SER A 61 7.65 -35.53 8.47
CA SER A 61 8.21 -34.38 9.17
C SER A 61 7.10 -33.69 9.97
N ILE A 62 7.41 -33.30 11.20
CA ILE A 62 6.55 -32.48 12.05
C ILE A 62 7.31 -31.17 12.26
N ARG A 63 6.80 -30.07 11.69
CA ARG A 63 7.27 -28.71 12.00
C ARG A 63 6.48 -28.14 13.16
N ASN A 64 7.17 -27.57 14.14
CA ASN A 64 6.56 -26.73 15.15
C ASN A 64 7.44 -25.49 15.39
N ASP A 65 7.06 -24.37 14.79
CA ASP A 65 7.66 -23.05 14.95
C ASP A 65 6.78 -22.10 15.77
N GLY A 66 5.73 -22.63 16.42
CA GLY A 66 4.77 -21.88 17.22
C GLY A 66 3.63 -21.21 16.43
N ILE A 67 3.57 -21.32 15.09
CA ILE A 67 2.49 -20.74 14.27
C ILE A 67 1.82 -21.78 13.35
N TYR A 68 2.53 -22.80 12.88
CA TYR A 68 1.97 -23.81 11.96
C TYR A 68 2.02 -25.24 12.51
N TYR A 69 0.99 -26.05 12.20
CA TYR A 69 0.94 -27.49 12.47
C TYR A 69 0.48 -28.23 11.21
N GLY A 70 1.28 -29.17 10.72
CA GLY A 70 0.93 -30.05 9.61
C GLY A 70 1.89 -31.23 9.48
N ASP A 71 1.38 -32.37 9.02
CA ASP A 71 2.14 -33.55 8.67
C ASP A 71 2.39 -33.61 7.15
N GLU A 72 3.65 -33.72 6.75
CA GLU A 72 4.01 -33.90 5.34
C GLU A 72 4.64 -35.27 5.10
N ARG A 73 4.35 -35.86 3.92
CA ARG A 73 4.81 -37.19 3.51
C ARG A 73 5.52 -37.11 2.15
N GLY A 74 6.80 -37.48 2.10
CA GLY A 74 7.61 -37.42 0.88
C GLY A 74 8.76 -38.43 0.83
N GLU A 75 9.44 -38.52 -0.32
CA GLU A 75 10.68 -39.30 -0.48
C GLU A 75 11.89 -38.56 0.12
N GLU A 76 12.88 -39.30 0.65
CA GLU A 76 14.05 -38.74 1.37
C GLU A 76 14.74 -37.62 0.60
N ASN A 77 15.02 -37.87 -0.69
CA ASN A 77 15.79 -36.96 -1.52
C ASN A 77 14.98 -35.72 -1.91
N GLU A 78 13.65 -35.80 -2.00
CA GLU A 78 12.77 -34.66 -2.29
C GLU A 78 12.63 -33.74 -1.07
N LEU A 79 12.56 -34.34 0.13
CA LEU A 79 12.54 -33.58 1.38
C LEU A 79 13.92 -32.93 1.64
N ILE A 80 15.03 -33.64 1.38
CA ILE A 80 16.38 -33.08 1.53
C ILE A 80 16.65 -31.96 0.50
N GLN A 81 16.29 -32.13 -0.78
CA GLN A 81 16.51 -31.09 -1.80
C GLN A 81 15.70 -29.81 -1.55
N ARG A 82 14.47 -29.93 -1.04
CA ARG A 82 13.65 -28.77 -0.67
C ARG A 82 14.23 -27.97 0.51
N TRP A 83 15.21 -28.51 1.23
CA TRP A 83 15.74 -27.96 2.48
C TRP A 83 17.23 -27.54 2.40
N ASP A 84 18.04 -28.20 1.55
CA ASP A 84 19.40 -27.72 1.19
C ASP A 84 19.35 -26.50 0.25
N THR A 85 18.18 -26.23 -0.31
CA THR A 85 17.84 -24.93 -0.88
C THR A 85 17.27 -24.11 0.27
N PRO A 86 17.94 -23.05 0.77
CA PRO A 86 17.31 -22.18 1.77
C PRO A 86 15.97 -21.76 1.19
N CYS A 87 14.89 -21.92 1.98
CA CYS A 87 13.53 -21.69 1.53
C CYS A 87 13.40 -20.32 0.89
N VAL A 88 13.44 -20.34 -0.43
CA VAL A 88 12.84 -19.39 -1.32
C VAL A 88 12.37 -20.32 -2.43
N ASP A 89 11.06 -20.59 -2.49
CA ASP A 89 10.47 -21.19 -3.69
C ASP A 89 11.08 -20.46 -4.90
N SER A 90 11.40 -21.11 -6.01
CA SER A 90 11.94 -20.38 -7.18
C SER A 90 11.04 -19.21 -7.60
N ASP A 91 9.74 -19.33 -7.31
CA ASP A 91 8.76 -18.25 -7.41
C ASP A 91 8.96 -17.19 -6.31
N GLU A 92 9.21 -17.56 -5.05
CA GLU A 92 9.55 -16.60 -3.99
C GLU A 92 10.92 -15.92 -4.19
N GLU A 93 11.91 -16.58 -4.81
CA GLU A 93 13.24 -16.01 -5.06
C GLU A 93 13.15 -15.01 -6.20
N ASP A 94 12.46 -15.35 -7.30
CA ASP A 94 12.08 -14.41 -8.34
C ASP A 94 11.15 -13.30 -7.81
N MET A 95 10.29 -13.57 -6.82
CA MET A 95 9.42 -12.58 -6.18
C MET A 95 10.14 -11.66 -5.18
N MET A 96 11.11 -12.16 -4.42
CA MET A 96 12.00 -11.38 -3.55
C MET A 96 12.96 -10.53 -4.39
N LEU A 97 13.46 -11.09 -5.50
CA LEU A 97 14.24 -10.35 -6.49
C LEU A 97 13.38 -9.28 -7.19
N ALA A 98 12.11 -9.57 -7.51
CA ALA A 98 11.17 -8.59 -8.06
C ALA A 98 10.84 -7.47 -7.05
N ASP A 99 10.68 -7.78 -5.76
CA ASP A 99 10.50 -6.78 -4.69
C ASP A 99 11.77 -5.92 -4.47
N SER A 100 12.94 -6.44 -4.85
CA SER A 100 14.21 -5.71 -4.77
C SER A 100 14.47 -4.77 -5.95
N SER A 101 13.79 -4.96 -7.09
CA SER A 101 14.06 -4.25 -8.34
C SER A 101 13.54 -2.80 -8.34
N VAL A 102 14.38 -1.86 -8.77
CA VAL A 102 14.02 -0.46 -8.97
C VAL A 102 13.13 -0.36 -10.22
N PRO A 103 11.97 0.31 -10.17
CA PRO A 103 11.05 0.34 -11.31
C PRO A 103 11.65 1.01 -12.53
N THR A 104 11.41 0.41 -13.71
CA THR A 104 11.83 0.96 -15.00
C THR A 104 10.99 2.16 -15.45
N GLY A 105 9.89 2.45 -14.73
CA GLY A 105 8.99 3.57 -15.03
C GLY A 105 8.18 3.43 -16.32
N THR A 106 8.25 2.28 -17.01
CA THR A 106 7.57 2.03 -18.28
C THR A 106 6.43 1.02 -18.10
N SER A 107 5.19 1.52 -18.07
CA SER A 107 3.99 0.67 -17.99
C SER A 107 3.70 0.04 -19.35
N SER A 108 3.47 -1.28 -19.38
CA SER A 108 3.03 -1.98 -20.61
C SER A 108 1.51 -2.01 -20.79
N VAL A 109 0.77 -1.24 -19.98
CA VAL A 109 -0.69 -1.11 -20.13
C VAL A 109 -0.98 -0.30 -21.40
N PRO A 110 -1.88 -0.75 -22.30
CA PRO A 110 -2.15 -0.05 -23.57
C PRO A 110 -2.57 1.43 -23.42
N ALA A 111 -3.18 1.79 -22.29
CA ALA A 111 -3.50 3.17 -21.97
C ALA A 111 -2.26 4.06 -21.86
N ALA A 112 -1.13 3.52 -21.37
CA ALA A 112 0.14 4.21 -21.25
C ALA A 112 0.72 4.57 -22.63
N ASP A 113 0.55 3.72 -23.64
CA ASP A 113 0.96 3.99 -25.03
C ASP A 113 0.23 5.21 -25.62
N CYS A 114 -0.99 5.47 -25.13
CA CYS A 114 -1.79 6.64 -25.48
C CYS A 114 -1.55 7.86 -24.56
N GLY A 115 -0.55 7.79 -23.66
CA GLY A 115 -0.26 8.83 -22.66
C GLY A 115 -1.36 8.99 -21.61
N LYS A 116 -2.22 7.98 -21.41
CA LYS A 116 -3.29 7.98 -20.41
C LYS A 116 -2.86 7.23 -19.15
N ARG A 117 -3.45 7.62 -18.02
CA ARG A 117 -3.24 6.96 -16.72
C ARG A 117 -4.51 6.20 -16.33
N ILE A 118 -4.31 4.98 -15.85
CA ILE A 118 -5.29 4.22 -15.07
C ILE A 118 -4.74 4.16 -13.65
N VAL A 119 -5.39 4.87 -12.73
CA VAL A 119 -4.97 5.04 -11.34
C VAL A 119 -6.00 4.35 -10.44
N GLY A 120 -5.56 3.34 -9.69
CA GLY A 120 -6.42 2.63 -8.73
C GLY A 120 -6.05 2.96 -7.30
N TYR A 121 -7.03 3.25 -6.46
CA TYR A 121 -6.85 3.36 -5.01
C TYR A 121 -7.10 2.00 -4.34
N TYR A 122 -6.20 1.58 -3.45
CA TYR A 122 -6.31 0.35 -2.68
C TYR A 122 -6.27 0.66 -1.19
N THR A 123 -7.30 0.23 -0.47
CA THR A 123 -7.47 0.59 0.93
C THR A 123 -6.61 -0.28 1.86
N GLY A 124 -6.00 0.36 2.86
CA GLY A 124 -5.30 -0.25 3.98
C GLY A 124 -6.22 -0.89 5.01
N TRP A 125 -7.54 -0.74 4.82
CA TRP A 125 -8.58 -1.41 5.59
C TRP A 125 -9.45 -2.30 4.71
N GLY A 126 -10.27 -3.11 5.37
CA GLY A 126 -11.24 -4.01 4.75
C GLY A 126 -10.66 -5.38 4.41
N THR A 127 -11.54 -6.28 3.94
CA THR A 127 -11.22 -7.70 3.74
C THR A 127 -10.91 -8.07 2.30
N ARG A 128 -11.28 -7.22 1.33
CA ARG A 128 -11.08 -7.50 -0.09
C ARG A 128 -9.64 -7.25 -0.49
N GLU A 129 -8.99 -8.27 -1.03
CA GLU A 129 -7.65 -8.16 -1.60
C GLU A 129 -7.69 -7.83 -3.10
N ALA A 130 -6.67 -7.11 -3.56
CA ALA A 130 -6.41 -6.95 -4.99
C ALA A 130 -5.72 -8.22 -5.53
N THR A 131 -6.08 -8.64 -6.74
CA THR A 131 -5.36 -9.71 -7.46
C THR A 131 -4.24 -9.13 -8.32
N VAL A 132 -3.25 -9.96 -8.66
CA VAL A 132 -2.16 -9.60 -9.58
C VAL A 132 -2.72 -9.16 -10.94
N ASP A 133 -3.72 -9.87 -11.47
CA ASP A 133 -4.35 -9.54 -12.74
C ASP A 133 -5.06 -8.19 -12.72
N GLN A 134 -5.70 -7.83 -11.60
CA GLN A 134 -6.31 -6.51 -11.44
C GLN A 134 -5.25 -5.40 -11.45
N ILE A 135 -4.16 -5.61 -10.71
CA ILE A 135 -3.06 -4.63 -10.64
C ILE A 135 -2.36 -4.48 -12.00
N ARG A 136 -2.25 -5.56 -12.78
CA ARG A 136 -1.65 -5.55 -14.13
C ARG A 136 -2.39 -4.62 -15.11
N LEU A 137 -3.66 -4.28 -14.85
CA LEU A 137 -4.45 -3.36 -15.65
C LEU A 137 -4.19 -1.88 -15.30
N LEU A 138 -3.40 -1.60 -14.26
CA LEU A 138 -3.16 -0.26 -13.75
C LEU A 138 -1.83 0.28 -14.25
N THR A 139 -1.79 1.60 -14.45
CA THR A 139 -0.52 2.33 -14.63
C THR A 139 0.06 2.76 -13.28
N HIS A 140 -0.83 3.09 -12.33
CA HIS A 140 -0.49 3.55 -10.99
C HIS A 140 -1.44 2.88 -9.99
N VAL A 141 -0.91 2.47 -8.85
CA VAL A 141 -1.70 2.04 -7.70
C VAL A 141 -1.34 2.89 -6.48
N ILE A 142 -2.34 3.43 -5.81
CA ILE A 142 -2.20 4.31 -4.66
C ILE A 142 -2.75 3.60 -3.42
N PHE A 143 -1.87 3.32 -2.45
CA PHE A 143 -2.28 2.77 -1.17
C PHE A 143 -2.88 3.86 -0.28
N ALA A 144 -4.15 3.73 0.06
CA ALA A 144 -4.90 4.66 0.91
C ALA A 144 -5.17 4.00 2.28
N PHE A 145 -4.67 4.49 3.40
CA PHE A 145 -3.81 5.65 3.59
C PHE A 145 -2.70 5.30 4.58
N VAL A 146 -1.61 6.05 4.50
CA VAL A 146 -0.61 6.15 5.57
C VAL A 146 -1.05 7.27 6.52
N ALA A 147 -1.05 6.98 7.82
CA ALA A 147 -1.49 7.92 8.84
C ALA A 147 -0.52 9.10 8.94
N THR A 148 -1.05 10.29 9.23
CA THR A 148 -0.26 11.50 9.51
C THR A 148 -0.45 11.90 10.97
N TYR A 149 0.60 12.38 11.63
CA TYR A 149 0.58 12.74 13.05
C TYR A 149 0.81 14.24 13.28
N PRO A 150 0.39 14.82 14.43
CA PRO A 150 0.42 16.26 14.68
C PRO A 150 1.79 16.95 14.58
N ASP A 151 2.87 16.19 14.71
CA ASP A 151 4.25 16.67 14.64
C ASP A 151 4.83 16.66 13.22
N GLY A 152 4.09 16.13 12.24
CA GLY A 152 4.52 15.95 10.86
C GLY A 152 5.07 14.55 10.56
N SER A 153 5.13 13.62 11.51
CA SER A 153 5.48 12.23 11.19
C SER A 153 4.36 11.51 10.44
N ILE A 154 4.73 10.44 9.73
CA ILE A 154 3.81 9.53 9.03
C ILE A 154 4.13 8.09 9.38
N GLY A 155 3.14 7.19 9.27
CA GLY A 155 3.36 5.76 9.52
C GLY A 155 2.12 4.91 9.25
N PHE A 156 2.29 3.59 9.27
CA PHE A 156 1.13 2.69 9.31
C PHE A 156 0.43 2.87 10.66
N GLY A 157 -0.83 3.23 10.60
CA GLY A 157 -1.61 3.62 11.77
C GLY A 157 -3.07 3.71 11.40
N ALA A 158 -3.91 3.78 12.43
CA ALA A 158 -5.33 3.99 12.22
C ALA A 158 -5.58 5.33 11.52
N VAL A 159 -6.38 5.26 10.46
CA VAL A 159 -6.81 6.40 9.63
C VAL A 159 -8.29 6.71 9.86
N SER A 160 -8.86 6.17 10.94
CA SER A 160 -10.24 6.33 11.40
C SER A 160 -10.33 7.23 12.65
N ASP A 161 -11.52 7.77 12.90
CA ASP A 161 -11.82 8.53 14.12
C ASP A 161 -11.81 7.64 15.39
N GLU A 162 -11.96 6.32 15.24
CA GLU A 162 -11.87 5.33 16.31
C GLU A 162 -10.77 4.30 16.01
N PRO A 163 -9.52 4.58 16.44
CA PRO A 163 -8.36 3.79 16.07
C PRO A 163 -8.28 2.48 16.87
N ASN A 164 -8.13 1.34 16.18
CA ASN A 164 -7.71 0.08 16.81
C ASN A 164 -6.21 -0.16 16.59
N GLN A 165 -5.54 -0.75 17.57
CA GLN A 165 -4.13 -1.11 17.49
C GLN A 165 -3.86 -2.12 16.36
N ASP A 166 -4.84 -2.95 16.01
CA ASP A 166 -4.77 -3.90 14.89
C ASP A 166 -4.79 -3.22 13.51
N ASP A 167 -5.28 -1.97 13.41
CA ASP A 167 -5.42 -1.26 12.13
C ASP A 167 -4.05 -0.98 11.50
N ALA A 168 -3.05 -0.67 12.34
CA ALA A 168 -1.68 -0.43 11.88
C ALA A 168 -1.07 -1.69 11.26
N VAL A 169 -1.24 -2.83 11.93
CA VAL A 169 -0.74 -4.14 11.47
C VAL A 169 -1.44 -4.54 10.17
N GLN A 170 -2.76 -4.39 10.12
CA GLN A 170 -3.53 -4.68 8.91
C GLN A 170 -3.08 -3.80 7.73
N ALA A 171 -2.92 -2.49 7.95
CA ALA A 171 -2.50 -1.57 6.90
C ALA A 171 -1.09 -1.93 6.38
N GLU A 172 -0.15 -2.22 7.26
CA GLU A 172 1.21 -2.63 6.88
C GLU A 172 1.22 -3.94 6.08
N GLN A 173 0.47 -4.95 6.53
CA GLN A 173 0.33 -6.23 5.82
C GLN A 173 -0.27 -6.02 4.43
N ARG A 174 -1.35 -5.23 4.32
CA ARG A 174 -2.02 -4.95 3.06
C ARG A 174 -1.14 -4.12 2.11
N PHE A 175 -0.35 -3.19 2.62
CA PHE A 175 0.62 -2.45 1.83
C PHE A 175 1.73 -3.37 1.29
N THR A 176 2.27 -4.23 2.16
CA THR A 176 3.34 -5.17 1.79
C THR A 176 2.85 -6.15 0.72
N ASP A 177 1.64 -6.70 0.89
CA ASP A 177 1.03 -7.58 -0.09
C ASP A 177 0.73 -6.86 -1.42
N LEU A 178 0.21 -5.63 -1.38
CA LEU A 178 0.01 -4.81 -2.57
C LEU A 178 1.34 -4.59 -3.30
N ARG A 179 2.39 -4.21 -2.57
CA ARG A 179 3.71 -3.93 -3.15
C ARG A 179 4.24 -5.17 -3.87
N ARG A 180 4.22 -6.32 -3.18
CA ARG A 180 4.62 -7.62 -3.75
C ARG A 180 3.81 -7.95 -5.01
N LYS A 181 2.48 -7.89 -4.94
CA LYS A 181 1.61 -8.20 -6.09
C LYS A 181 1.83 -7.24 -7.26
N ALA A 182 2.09 -5.96 -7.02
CA ALA A 182 2.39 -4.99 -8.05
C ALA A 182 3.73 -5.29 -8.75
N ARG A 183 4.75 -5.70 -7.99
CA ARG A 183 6.05 -6.11 -8.55
C ARG A 183 5.93 -7.37 -9.41
N ILE A 184 5.07 -8.32 -9.02
CA ILE A 184 4.76 -9.54 -9.82
C ILE A 184 3.93 -9.20 -11.06
N ALA A 185 2.94 -8.31 -10.93
CA ALA A 185 1.99 -8.01 -11.99
C ALA A 185 2.71 -7.52 -13.25
N ASN A 186 3.59 -6.54 -13.08
CA ASN A 186 4.45 -5.96 -14.11
C ASN A 186 5.39 -4.93 -13.47
N ALA A 187 6.67 -4.96 -13.81
CA ALA A 187 7.66 -3.96 -13.37
C ALA A 187 7.27 -2.50 -13.71
N GLY A 188 6.33 -2.30 -14.64
CA GLY A 188 5.87 -0.99 -15.08
C GLY A 188 4.78 -0.30 -14.24
N VAL A 189 4.15 -0.97 -13.28
CA VAL A 189 3.13 -0.33 -12.42
C VAL A 189 3.82 0.53 -11.36
N LYS A 190 3.51 1.83 -11.32
CA LYS A 190 4.03 2.73 -10.29
C LYS A 190 3.24 2.58 -9.00
N ILE A 191 3.96 2.45 -7.88
CA ILE A 191 3.37 2.26 -6.56
C ILE A 191 3.46 3.55 -5.77
N PHE A 192 2.34 3.96 -5.20
CA PHE A 192 2.21 5.17 -4.41
C PHE A 192 1.61 4.83 -3.05
N PHE A 193 1.85 5.72 -2.10
CA PHE A 193 1.02 5.81 -0.92
C PHE A 193 0.35 7.19 -0.88
N ALA A 194 -0.85 7.24 -0.32
CA ALA A 194 -1.56 8.47 -0.03
C ALA A 194 -1.47 8.78 1.47
N VAL A 195 -1.34 10.07 1.77
CA VAL A 195 -1.57 10.60 3.13
C VAL A 195 -2.77 11.53 3.10
N GLY A 196 -3.55 11.52 4.18
CA GLY A 196 -4.81 12.26 4.24
C GLY A 196 -6.02 11.37 4.06
N GLY A 197 -6.96 11.83 3.23
CA GLY A 197 -8.33 11.33 3.11
C GLY A 197 -9.27 12.03 4.09
N TRP A 198 -10.56 11.79 3.92
CA TRP A 198 -11.64 12.42 4.70
C TRP A 198 -11.38 12.46 6.21
N GLY A 199 -11.04 11.32 6.82
CA GLY A 199 -10.84 11.19 8.28
C GLY A 199 -9.41 11.48 8.77
N ASN A 200 -8.42 11.53 7.88
CA ASN A 200 -6.98 11.61 8.24
C ASN A 200 -6.32 12.92 7.74
N SER A 201 -7.14 13.93 7.38
CA SER A 201 -6.71 15.27 6.96
C SER A 201 -6.54 16.29 8.10
N GLN A 202 -6.87 15.93 9.34
CA GLN A 202 -6.94 16.80 10.53
C GLN A 202 -5.64 17.53 10.86
N HIS A 203 -4.49 17.01 10.45
CA HIS A 203 -3.20 17.58 10.81
C HIS A 203 -2.60 18.48 9.72
N PHE A 204 -3.10 18.41 8.47
CA PHE A 204 -2.49 19.14 7.35
C PHE A 204 -2.40 20.64 7.57
N SER A 205 -3.47 21.30 8.04
CA SER A 205 -3.44 22.74 8.26
C SER A 205 -2.31 23.16 9.22
N THR A 206 -2.17 22.44 10.35
CA THR A 206 -1.14 22.74 11.35
C THR A 206 0.27 22.38 10.89
N ILE A 207 0.42 21.27 10.16
CA ILE A 207 1.71 20.85 9.59
C ILE A 207 2.13 21.85 8.52
N ALA A 208 1.25 22.18 7.57
CA ALA A 208 1.51 23.09 6.47
C ALA A 208 1.80 24.52 6.95
N ALA A 209 1.24 24.97 8.08
CA ALA A 209 1.53 26.30 8.62
C ALA A 209 2.92 26.40 9.29
N ASP A 210 3.40 25.34 9.93
CA ASP A 210 4.65 25.34 10.70
C ASP A 210 5.83 24.83 9.86
N ARG A 211 6.85 25.68 9.67
CA ARG A 211 8.04 25.33 8.87
C ARG A 211 8.78 24.09 9.37
N LYS A 212 8.87 23.88 10.70
CA LYS A 212 9.56 22.72 11.26
C LYS A 212 8.76 21.44 11.04
N LYS A 213 7.44 21.52 11.22
CA LYS A 213 6.54 20.37 10.97
C LYS A 213 6.49 20.01 9.49
N ARG A 214 6.40 21.00 8.59
CA ARG A 214 6.50 20.78 7.14
C ARG A 214 7.80 20.08 6.76
N ALA A 215 8.94 20.58 7.24
CA ALA A 215 10.24 19.98 6.97
C ALA A 215 10.29 18.52 7.46
N LYS A 216 9.82 18.26 8.69
CA LYS A 216 9.73 16.90 9.23
C LYS A 216 8.85 16.00 8.36
N PHE A 217 7.67 16.46 7.96
CA PHE A 217 6.77 15.72 7.08
C PHE A 217 7.41 15.38 5.74
N VAL A 218 8.01 16.37 5.09
CA VAL A 218 8.69 16.21 3.81
C VAL A 218 9.85 15.20 3.91
N ASP A 219 10.62 15.23 4.99
CA ASP A 219 11.69 14.26 5.24
C ASP A 219 11.15 12.85 5.52
N GLN A 220 10.07 12.73 6.30
CA GLN A 220 9.44 11.43 6.61
C GLN A 220 8.81 10.79 5.37
N VAL A 221 8.23 11.58 4.46
CA VAL A 221 7.79 11.12 3.15
C VAL A 221 8.97 10.57 2.34
N ALA A 222 10.07 11.32 2.28
CA ALA A 222 11.26 10.89 1.55
C ALA A 222 11.87 9.59 2.12
N ASP A 223 11.90 9.44 3.44
CA ASP A 223 12.37 8.22 4.10
C ASP A 223 11.41 7.05 3.83
N PHE A 224 10.09 7.26 3.86
CA PHE A 224 9.11 6.22 3.53
C PHE A 224 9.28 5.74 2.09
N LEU A 225 9.41 6.66 1.11
CA LEU A 225 9.65 6.33 -0.29
C LEU A 225 10.95 5.53 -0.49
N ARG A 226 12.04 5.92 0.20
CA ARG A 226 13.32 5.23 0.16
C ARG A 226 13.20 3.81 0.74
N ASN A 227 12.62 3.70 1.94
CA ASN A 227 12.54 2.44 2.70
C ASN A 227 11.61 1.43 2.02
N GLN A 228 10.48 1.90 1.49
CA GLN A 228 9.50 1.05 0.82
C GLN A 228 9.82 0.80 -0.66
N ARG A 229 10.81 1.49 -1.23
CA ARG A 229 11.24 1.37 -2.65
C ARG A 229 10.08 1.53 -3.64
N ILE A 230 9.25 2.54 -3.41
CA ILE A 230 8.07 2.87 -4.22
C ILE A 230 8.32 4.16 -5.02
N ASP A 231 7.32 4.63 -5.75
CA ASP A 231 7.51 5.56 -6.89
C ASP A 231 6.97 6.97 -6.65
N GLY A 232 6.09 7.15 -5.68
CA GLY A 232 5.55 8.47 -5.40
C GLY A 232 4.60 8.55 -4.23
N ILE A 233 4.07 9.76 -4.06
CA ILE A 233 3.14 10.12 -3.00
C ILE A 233 1.92 10.83 -3.59
N ASP A 234 0.75 10.58 -3.01
CA ASP A 234 -0.49 11.31 -3.23
C ASP A 234 -0.86 12.09 -1.96
N ILE A 235 -1.09 13.41 -2.09
CA ILE A 235 -1.58 14.23 -0.99
C ILE A 235 -3.09 14.40 -1.13
N ASP A 236 -3.84 13.78 -0.23
CA ASP A 236 -5.30 13.85 -0.18
C ASP A 236 -5.75 14.73 1.00
N TRP A 237 -5.50 16.03 0.91
CA TRP A 237 -5.97 16.99 1.91
C TRP A 237 -7.42 17.37 1.62
N GLU A 238 -8.32 16.93 2.49
CA GLU A 238 -9.76 17.22 2.43
C GLU A 238 -10.23 18.17 3.55
N TYR A 239 -10.36 19.47 3.33
CA TYR A 239 -9.85 20.26 2.20
C TYR A 239 -9.14 21.52 2.73
N PRO A 240 -8.12 22.07 2.04
CA PRO A 240 -7.54 23.34 2.42
C PRO A 240 -8.61 24.44 2.49
N VAL A 241 -8.58 25.29 3.51
CA VAL A 241 -9.50 26.41 3.75
C VAL A 241 -10.92 25.98 4.13
N THR A 242 -11.63 25.26 3.27
CA THR A 242 -13.04 24.92 3.50
C THR A 242 -13.24 23.80 4.51
N GLY A 243 -12.20 23.03 4.78
CA GLY A 243 -12.30 21.87 5.64
C GLY A 243 -13.11 20.72 5.04
N GLY A 244 -13.01 19.58 5.71
CA GLY A 244 -13.77 18.35 5.46
C GLY A 244 -14.29 17.84 6.80
N ALA A 245 -13.79 16.70 7.27
CA ALA A 245 -14.06 16.25 8.65
C ALA A 245 -13.54 17.22 9.73
N LYS A 246 -12.57 18.07 9.39
CA LYS A 246 -12.09 19.18 10.22
C LYS A 246 -12.08 20.49 9.42
N GLU A 247 -12.37 21.59 10.10
CA GLU A 247 -12.35 22.94 9.54
C GLU A 247 -10.93 23.36 9.12
N GLY A 248 -10.84 24.10 8.01
CA GLY A 248 -9.61 24.73 7.54
C GLY A 248 -9.48 26.18 7.96
N VAL A 249 -8.40 26.82 7.54
CA VAL A 249 -8.17 28.27 7.71
C VAL A 249 -7.76 28.92 6.39
N PRO A 250 -8.02 30.23 6.17
CA PRO A 250 -7.67 30.90 4.91
C PRO A 250 -6.20 30.79 4.49
N ALA A 251 -5.28 30.69 5.47
CA ALA A 251 -3.85 30.53 5.23
C ALA A 251 -3.48 29.19 4.57
N ASP A 252 -4.34 28.16 4.68
CA ASP A 252 -4.10 26.83 4.13
C ASP A 252 -3.81 26.86 2.64
N LYS A 253 -4.48 27.74 1.89
CA LYS A 253 -4.26 27.87 0.44
C LYS A 253 -2.80 28.10 0.08
N GLN A 254 -2.13 29.02 0.78
CA GLN A 254 -0.72 29.34 0.51
C GLN A 254 0.21 28.33 1.17
N ASN A 255 -0.13 27.87 2.38
CA ASN A 255 0.63 26.86 3.09
C ASN A 255 0.68 25.53 2.31
N TYR A 256 -0.38 25.19 1.59
CA TYR A 256 -0.40 24.00 0.74
C TYR A 256 0.61 24.11 -0.42
N ILE A 257 0.75 25.30 -1.02
CA ILE A 257 1.77 25.54 -2.06
C ILE A 257 3.18 25.42 -1.49
N LEU A 258 3.42 25.95 -0.28
CA LEU A 258 4.70 25.78 0.41
C LEU A 258 5.03 24.31 0.65
N LEU A 259 4.05 23.54 1.13
CA LEU A 259 4.20 22.10 1.35
C LEU A 259 4.56 21.36 0.06
N LEU A 260 3.81 21.57 -1.03
CA LEU A 260 4.05 20.91 -2.32
C LEU A 260 5.40 21.31 -2.93
N LYS A 261 5.80 22.57 -2.76
CA LYS A 261 7.12 23.06 -3.20
C LYS A 261 8.25 22.37 -2.44
N GLU A 262 8.20 22.39 -1.10
CA GLU A 262 9.21 21.77 -0.24
C GLU A 262 9.30 20.25 -0.52
N LEU A 263 8.15 19.60 -0.73
CA LEU A 263 8.09 18.18 -1.11
C LEU A 263 8.77 17.92 -2.47
N ARG A 264 8.46 18.72 -3.51
CA ARG A 264 9.11 18.59 -4.82
C ARG A 264 10.63 18.75 -4.71
N GLU A 265 11.10 19.79 -4.04
CA GLU A 265 12.52 20.04 -3.84
C GLU A 265 13.22 18.85 -3.15
N ARG A 266 12.61 18.33 -2.08
CA ARG A 266 13.17 17.19 -1.34
C ARG A 266 13.19 15.90 -2.16
N LEU A 267 12.13 15.60 -2.91
CA LEU A 267 12.05 14.37 -3.70
C LEU A 267 12.93 14.42 -4.95
N THR A 268 13.13 15.59 -5.55
CA THR A 268 14.16 15.78 -6.58
C THR A 268 15.55 15.49 -6.00
N LYS A 269 15.86 16.03 -4.81
CA LYS A 269 17.12 15.74 -4.13
C LYS A 269 17.28 14.25 -3.80
N LEU A 270 16.22 13.59 -3.31
CA LEU A 270 16.24 12.15 -3.02
C LEU A 270 16.55 11.33 -4.27
N ALA A 271 15.93 11.66 -5.40
CA ALA A 271 16.18 10.96 -6.66
C ALA A 271 17.66 11.07 -7.07
N THR A 272 18.29 12.24 -6.91
CA THR A 272 19.72 12.43 -7.15
C THR A 272 20.59 11.67 -6.13
N GLU A 273 20.24 11.70 -4.84
CA GLU A 273 20.96 10.97 -3.78
C GLU A 273 20.96 9.44 -4.03
N LEU A 274 19.91 8.92 -4.66
CA LEU A 274 19.72 7.50 -4.96
C LEU A 274 20.05 7.12 -6.41
N ASP A 275 20.61 8.05 -7.20
CA ASP A 275 20.94 7.87 -8.62
C ASP A 275 19.78 7.24 -9.43
N ARG A 276 18.56 7.74 -9.22
CA ARG A 276 17.36 7.24 -9.90
C ARG A 276 17.23 7.85 -11.30
N ASP A 277 17.11 6.99 -12.30
CA ASP A 277 16.75 7.38 -13.68
C ASP A 277 15.33 7.94 -13.77
N VAL A 278 14.43 7.45 -12.92
CA VAL A 278 13.01 7.84 -12.90
C VAL A 278 12.75 8.72 -11.66
N PRO A 279 12.31 9.98 -11.86
CA PRO A 279 11.94 10.87 -10.77
C PRO A 279 10.78 10.32 -9.94
N TYR A 280 10.77 10.62 -8.64
CA TYR A 280 9.60 10.43 -7.80
C TYR A 280 8.44 11.31 -8.26
N GLU A 281 7.25 10.74 -8.26
CA GLU A 281 6.03 11.46 -8.61
C GLU A 281 5.30 12.00 -7.38
N ILE A 282 4.73 13.19 -7.51
CA ILE A 282 3.86 13.83 -6.52
C ILE A 282 2.51 14.06 -7.17
N THR A 283 1.48 13.56 -6.52
CA THR A 283 0.10 13.67 -6.98
C THR A 283 -0.74 14.25 -5.86
N ILE A 284 -1.93 14.75 -6.22
CA ILE A 284 -2.91 15.16 -5.23
C ILE A 284 -4.27 14.59 -5.62
N ALA A 285 -5.05 14.21 -4.62
CA ALA A 285 -6.49 14.13 -4.74
C ALA A 285 -7.09 15.51 -4.47
N SER A 286 -8.07 15.92 -5.25
CA SER A 286 -8.67 17.25 -5.13
C SER A 286 -10.17 17.23 -5.33
N ALA A 287 -10.86 18.14 -4.64
CA ALA A 287 -12.30 18.26 -4.71
C ALA A 287 -12.83 18.46 -6.14
N ALA A 288 -14.00 17.91 -6.44
CA ALA A 288 -14.72 18.24 -7.67
C ALA A 288 -15.57 19.51 -7.57
N GLY A 289 -16.04 19.85 -6.36
CA GLY A 289 -16.92 20.98 -6.15
C GLY A 289 -16.23 22.33 -6.28
N GLU A 290 -16.73 23.22 -7.15
CA GLU A 290 -16.20 24.59 -7.30
C GLU A 290 -16.11 25.35 -5.95
N TRP A 291 -17.02 25.04 -5.03
CA TRP A 291 -17.07 25.63 -3.69
C TRP A 291 -15.85 25.29 -2.83
N ASN A 292 -15.22 24.13 -3.02
CA ASN A 292 -13.96 23.75 -2.37
C ASN A 292 -12.76 24.21 -3.22
N ILE A 293 -12.85 24.06 -4.55
CA ILE A 293 -11.73 24.36 -5.45
C ILE A 293 -11.33 25.84 -5.39
N LYS A 294 -12.30 26.76 -5.49
CA LYS A 294 -12.05 28.21 -5.52
C LYS A 294 -11.30 28.73 -4.28
N PRO A 295 -11.77 28.48 -3.04
CA PRO A 295 -11.06 28.91 -1.85
C PRO A 295 -9.80 28.11 -1.61
N GLY A 296 -9.85 26.77 -1.70
CA GLY A 296 -8.79 25.89 -1.22
C GLY A 296 -7.55 25.79 -2.11
N TYR A 297 -7.68 25.96 -3.43
CA TYR A 297 -6.62 25.59 -4.36
C TYR A 297 -6.14 26.77 -5.22
N ASP A 298 -4.83 26.99 -5.26
CA ASP A 298 -4.17 27.72 -6.35
C ASP A 298 -3.70 26.71 -7.41
N LEU A 299 -4.62 26.31 -8.29
CA LEU A 299 -4.39 25.28 -9.30
C LEU A 299 -3.19 25.57 -10.22
N LYS A 300 -2.92 26.84 -10.52
CA LYS A 300 -1.78 27.21 -11.36
C LYS A 300 -0.46 26.92 -10.65
N SER A 301 -0.36 27.27 -9.37
CA SER A 301 0.82 26.99 -8.54
C SER A 301 0.95 25.49 -8.24
N VAL A 302 -0.14 24.80 -7.90
CA VAL A 302 -0.16 23.34 -7.68
C VAL A 302 0.47 22.58 -8.86
N THR A 303 0.05 22.87 -10.09
CA THR A 303 0.54 22.16 -11.29
C THR A 303 2.02 22.40 -11.63
N GLN A 304 2.71 23.28 -10.90
CA GLN A 304 4.17 23.43 -10.99
C GLN A 304 4.92 22.36 -10.19
N TYR A 305 4.30 21.85 -9.11
CA TYR A 305 4.96 20.95 -8.16
C TYR A 305 4.48 19.50 -8.25
N VAL A 306 3.28 19.27 -8.79
CA VAL A 306 2.67 17.94 -8.93
C VAL A 306 2.75 17.44 -10.37
N ASP A 307 2.86 16.12 -10.56
CA ASP A 307 2.88 15.44 -11.85
C ASP A 307 1.48 15.42 -12.47
N PHE A 308 0.47 15.08 -11.66
CA PHE A 308 -0.93 15.14 -12.04
C PHE A 308 -1.85 15.28 -10.82
N ILE A 309 -3.11 15.57 -11.11
CA ILE A 309 -4.20 15.78 -10.15
C ILE A 309 -5.26 14.71 -10.39
N ASN A 310 -5.58 13.96 -9.36
CA ASN A 310 -6.74 13.07 -9.31
C ASN A 310 -7.96 13.90 -8.87
N VAL A 311 -8.81 14.30 -9.82
CA VAL A 311 -10.01 15.08 -9.49
C VAL A 311 -11.09 14.11 -9.05
N MET A 312 -11.56 14.26 -7.80
CA MET A 312 -12.56 13.40 -7.18
C MET A 312 -13.94 13.70 -7.73
N THR A 313 -14.17 13.42 -9.02
CA THR A 313 -15.40 13.69 -9.77
C THR A 313 -16.52 12.73 -9.40
N TYR A 314 -16.76 12.59 -8.10
CA TYR A 314 -17.79 11.81 -7.44
C TYR A 314 -18.26 12.58 -6.20
N ASP A 315 -19.19 11.98 -5.45
CA ASP A 315 -19.84 12.59 -4.29
C ASP A 315 -20.48 13.96 -4.56
N TYR A 316 -21.00 14.14 -5.77
CA TYR A 316 -21.80 15.34 -6.09
C TYR A 316 -23.17 15.34 -5.39
N TYR A 317 -23.70 14.14 -5.13
CA TYR A 317 -25.00 13.89 -4.51
C TYR A 317 -24.86 12.74 -3.52
N GLY A 318 -25.60 12.81 -2.41
CA GLY A 318 -25.67 11.73 -1.43
C GLY A 318 -26.53 12.10 -0.22
N ALA A 319 -26.57 11.20 0.76
CA ALA A 319 -27.51 11.24 1.88
C ALA A 319 -27.11 12.20 3.01
N TRP A 320 -26.01 12.94 2.88
CA TRP A 320 -25.54 13.87 3.91
C TRP A 320 -26.45 15.08 4.04
N GLY A 321 -26.54 15.61 5.26
CA GLY A 321 -27.29 16.83 5.54
C GLY A 321 -26.66 18.02 4.80
N SER A 322 -27.51 18.86 4.21
CA SER A 322 -27.13 20.19 3.74
C SER A 322 -28.16 21.21 4.24
N GLN A 323 -27.80 22.50 4.19
CA GLN A 323 -28.74 23.59 4.50
C GLN A 323 -30.01 23.56 3.63
N TRP A 324 -30.00 22.82 2.52
CA TRP A 324 -31.11 22.65 1.60
C TRP A 324 -31.70 21.22 1.59
N GLY A 325 -31.34 20.38 2.57
CA GLY A 325 -31.67 18.96 2.63
C GLY A 325 -30.73 18.06 1.83
N ALA A 326 -30.96 16.75 1.85
CA ALA A 326 -30.23 15.79 1.01
C ALA A 326 -30.87 15.75 -0.39
N TYR A 327 -30.10 16.03 -1.43
CA TYR A 327 -30.58 15.92 -2.81
C TYR A 327 -30.32 14.52 -3.35
N THR A 328 -31.38 13.84 -3.79
CA THR A 328 -31.25 12.59 -4.54
C THR A 328 -30.72 12.86 -5.94
N GLY A 329 -29.64 12.19 -6.32
CA GLY A 329 -29.02 12.27 -7.64
C GLY A 329 -27.93 11.21 -7.79
N PRO A 330 -27.42 11.00 -9.02
CA PRO A 330 -26.30 10.10 -9.23
C PRO A 330 -25.05 10.62 -8.48
N PRO A 331 -24.24 9.76 -7.83
CA PRO A 331 -23.06 10.21 -7.08
C PRO A 331 -21.98 10.81 -8.01
N SER A 332 -21.91 10.38 -9.27
CA SER A 332 -20.93 10.83 -10.27
C SER A 332 -21.55 10.99 -11.66
N PRO A 333 -22.38 12.03 -11.91
CA PRO A 333 -22.90 12.28 -13.24
C PRO A 333 -21.79 12.80 -14.16
N LEU A 334 -21.67 12.19 -15.35
CA LEU A 334 -20.73 12.66 -16.38
C LEU A 334 -21.10 14.06 -16.87
N TYR A 335 -22.39 14.29 -17.16
CA TYR A 335 -22.94 15.55 -17.66
C TYR A 335 -24.04 16.08 -16.74
N TYR A 336 -24.31 17.38 -16.84
CA TYR A 336 -25.46 17.98 -16.18
C TYR A 336 -26.78 17.39 -16.69
N GLY A 337 -27.64 16.98 -15.74
CA GLY A 337 -28.98 16.47 -16.04
C GLY A 337 -30.02 16.84 -14.97
N ALA A 338 -29.74 17.84 -14.13
CA ALA A 338 -30.67 18.28 -13.09
C ALA A 338 -31.73 19.26 -13.64
N PRO A 339 -32.89 19.42 -12.97
CA PRO A 339 -33.93 20.35 -13.38
C PRO A 339 -33.45 21.82 -13.49
N SER A 340 -34.26 22.63 -14.18
CA SER A 340 -34.06 24.08 -14.25
C SER A 340 -33.98 24.71 -12.86
N GLY A 341 -33.04 25.64 -12.66
CA GLY A 341 -32.80 26.34 -11.39
C GLY A 341 -31.64 25.79 -10.56
N TYR A 342 -31.12 24.61 -10.89
CA TYR A 342 -29.87 24.10 -10.32
C TYR A 342 -28.65 24.77 -10.96
N SER A 343 -27.52 24.79 -10.24
CA SER A 343 -26.32 25.55 -10.65
C SER A 343 -25.71 25.12 -12.00
N GLY A 344 -26.00 23.91 -12.48
CA GLY A 344 -25.36 23.34 -13.67
C GLY A 344 -23.98 22.72 -13.40
N LYS A 345 -23.47 22.79 -12.16
CA LYS A 345 -22.05 22.57 -11.85
C LYS A 345 -21.72 21.23 -11.21
N LEU A 346 -22.72 20.48 -10.77
CA LEU A 346 -22.54 19.22 -10.03
C LEU A 346 -22.40 18.03 -11.00
N ASN A 347 -21.34 18.01 -11.79
CA ASN A 347 -21.02 16.94 -12.75
C ASN A 347 -19.55 16.95 -13.17
N ALA A 348 -19.05 15.80 -13.64
CA ALA A 348 -17.66 15.62 -14.03
C ALA A 348 -17.22 16.55 -15.18
N ASP A 349 -18.05 16.74 -16.20
CA ASP A 349 -17.75 17.63 -17.34
C ASP A 349 -17.46 19.06 -16.88
N PHE A 350 -18.29 19.63 -16.01
CA PHE A 350 -18.07 20.97 -15.46
C PHE A 350 -16.75 21.05 -14.68
N SER A 351 -16.53 20.12 -13.75
CA SER A 351 -15.33 20.11 -12.91
C SER A 351 -14.06 19.98 -13.75
N MET A 352 -14.02 19.04 -14.69
CA MET A 352 -12.86 18.84 -15.57
C MET A 352 -12.61 20.05 -16.49
N LYS A 353 -13.66 20.69 -17.01
CA LYS A 353 -13.53 21.96 -17.76
C LYS A 353 -13.01 23.08 -16.88
N TYR A 354 -13.48 23.20 -15.65
CA TYR A 354 -12.99 24.21 -14.70
C TYR A 354 -11.50 24.05 -14.45
N TYR A 355 -11.03 22.84 -14.12
CA TYR A 355 -9.60 22.55 -13.95
C TYR A 355 -8.82 22.85 -15.23
N THR A 356 -9.31 22.42 -16.39
CA THR A 356 -8.64 22.66 -17.68
C THR A 356 -8.46 24.15 -17.95
N CYS A 357 -9.52 24.95 -17.77
CA CYS A 357 -9.48 26.42 -17.94
C CYS A 357 -8.54 27.11 -16.95
N ARG A 358 -8.45 26.63 -15.69
CA ARG A 358 -7.61 27.22 -14.66
C ARG A 358 -6.14 26.85 -14.77
N THR A 359 -5.86 25.63 -15.20
CA THR A 359 -4.49 25.08 -15.25
C THR A 359 -3.83 25.28 -16.62
N GLY A 360 -4.62 25.28 -17.70
CA GLY A 360 -4.10 25.20 -19.08
C GLY A 360 -3.36 23.89 -19.38
N LYS A 361 -3.50 22.86 -18.52
CA LYS A 361 -2.73 21.61 -18.58
C LYS A 361 -3.63 20.37 -18.46
N PRO A 362 -4.50 20.09 -19.44
CA PRO A 362 -5.43 18.96 -19.37
C PRO A 362 -4.72 17.59 -19.24
N SER A 363 -3.48 17.44 -19.73
CA SER A 363 -2.69 16.22 -19.57
C SER A 363 -2.25 15.91 -18.13
N LYS A 364 -2.37 16.88 -17.22
CA LYS A 364 -2.12 16.72 -15.78
C LYS A 364 -3.39 16.37 -14.99
N LEU A 365 -4.52 16.10 -15.64
CA LEU A 365 -5.79 15.85 -14.95
C LEU A 365 -6.26 14.42 -15.19
N ASN A 366 -6.60 13.73 -14.11
CA ASN A 366 -7.31 12.46 -14.14
C ASN A 366 -8.74 12.68 -13.62
N MET A 367 -9.73 12.09 -14.31
CA MET A 367 -11.13 12.08 -13.87
C MET A 367 -11.35 10.87 -12.96
N GLY A 368 -11.88 11.09 -11.76
CA GLY A 368 -12.24 10.03 -10.82
C GLY A 368 -13.57 9.36 -11.17
N VAL A 369 -13.64 8.04 -10.98
CA VAL A 369 -14.86 7.25 -11.17
C VAL A 369 -15.07 6.38 -9.92
N PRO A 370 -16.21 6.50 -9.22
CA PRO A 370 -16.46 5.76 -7.99
C PRO A 370 -16.90 4.32 -8.33
N PHE A 371 -16.41 3.35 -7.55
CA PHE A 371 -16.86 1.94 -7.61
C PHE A 371 -17.83 1.60 -6.46
N TYR A 372 -18.66 2.60 -6.08
CA TYR A 372 -19.72 2.52 -5.08
C TYR A 372 -20.92 3.37 -5.54
N GLY A 373 -22.09 3.22 -4.92
CA GLY A 373 -23.28 4.01 -5.24
C GLY A 373 -24.54 3.55 -4.53
#